data_AF-A0A965G8M3-F1
#
_entry.id   AF-A0A965G8M3-F1
#
_cell.length_a   1.000
_cell.length_b   1.000
_cell.length_c   1.000
_cell.angle_alpha   90.00
_cell.angle_beta   90.00
_cell.angle_gamma   90.00
#
_symmetry.space_group_name_H-M   'P 1'
#
loop_
_entity.id
_entity.type
_entity.pdbx_description
1 polymer ?
#
loop_
_entity_poly.entity_id
_entity_poly.type
_entity_poly.pdbx_seq_one_letter_code
_entity_poly.pdbx_strand_id
1 'polypeptide(L)'
;RGWDGVQAGPNGDGLGQAGYEATSPGLGETEFPYNSLFSSGVLTYTNGVYVGAGGYQRYWNATAQVPYLYSATAKRFITYDDSESMRVKANYANQLGLGGLMFWELSEDVTSGSTSLLDSIYDRVHLP
;
A
#
# COMPACT_ATOMS: atom_id res chain seq x y z
N ARG A 1 -3.81 0.27 -6.33
CA ARG A 1 -4.26 -0.28 -7.65
C ARG A 1 -3.80 -1.73 -7.79
N GLY A 2 -4.45 -2.54 -8.62
CA GLY A 2 -4.06 -3.93 -8.85
C GLY A 2 -4.06 -4.38 -10.31
N TRP A 3 -3.34 -5.46 -10.58
CA TRP A 3 -3.20 -6.10 -11.89
C TRP A 3 -3.28 -7.61 -11.79
N ASP A 4 -4.03 -8.23 -12.69
CA ASP A 4 -4.15 -9.67 -12.86
C ASP A 4 -3.31 -10.19 -14.03
N GLY A 5 -3.07 -11.50 -14.04
CA GLY A 5 -2.24 -12.15 -15.06
C GLY A 5 -0.74 -11.88 -14.91
N VAL A 6 -0.32 -11.24 -13.81
CA VAL A 6 1.07 -10.86 -13.54
C VAL A 6 1.88 -12.11 -13.21
N GLN A 7 2.84 -12.43 -14.08
CA GLN A 7 3.77 -13.54 -13.85
C GLN A 7 4.76 -13.19 -12.73
N ALA A 8 5.37 -14.20 -12.11
CA ALA A 8 6.24 -13.97 -10.94
C ALA A 8 7.53 -13.21 -11.30
N GLY A 9 7.96 -13.28 -12.57
CA GLY A 9 9.18 -12.64 -13.02
C GLY A 9 10.45 -13.27 -12.42
N PRO A 10 11.62 -12.66 -12.65
CA PRO A 10 12.91 -13.21 -12.21
C PRO A 10 13.07 -13.31 -10.70
N ASN A 11 12.43 -12.41 -9.95
CA ASN A 11 12.55 -12.31 -8.49
C ASN A 11 11.42 -13.03 -7.75
N GLY A 12 10.42 -13.55 -8.46
CA GLY A 12 9.27 -14.22 -7.86
C GLY A 12 8.21 -13.28 -7.26
N ASP A 13 8.39 -11.96 -7.39
CA ASP A 13 7.60 -10.93 -6.71
C ASP A 13 6.61 -10.19 -7.63
N GLY A 14 6.57 -10.55 -8.92
CA GLY A 14 5.70 -9.94 -9.93
C GLY A 14 6.08 -8.50 -10.31
N LEU A 15 7.15 -7.94 -9.75
CA LEU A 15 7.53 -6.56 -10.00
C LEU A 15 8.00 -6.37 -11.46
N GLY A 16 7.47 -5.34 -12.11
CA GLY A 16 7.81 -4.99 -13.49
C GLY A 16 7.31 -5.99 -14.54
N GLN A 17 6.45 -6.93 -14.17
CA GLN A 17 5.86 -7.89 -15.10
C GLN A 17 4.56 -7.35 -15.70
N ALA A 18 4.28 -7.75 -16.93
CA ALA A 18 3.03 -7.37 -17.61
C ALA A 18 1.81 -7.98 -16.91
N GLY A 19 0.72 -7.23 -16.89
CA GLY A 19 -0.59 -7.65 -16.42
C GLY A 19 -1.67 -6.78 -17.02
N TYR A 20 -2.92 -7.17 -16.80
CA TYR A 20 -4.09 -6.37 -17.14
C TYR A 20 -4.76 -5.88 -15.85
N GLU A 21 -5.59 -4.86 -15.97
CA GLU A 21 -6.23 -4.21 -14.84
C GLU A 21 -7.05 -5.22 -14.02
N ALA A 22 -6.82 -5.27 -12.70
CA ALA A 22 -7.59 -6.10 -11.81
C ALA A 22 -8.81 -5.33 -11.30
N THR A 23 -9.91 -6.05 -11.10
CA THR A 23 -11.07 -5.53 -10.39
C THR A 23 -10.97 -5.85 -8.91
N SER A 24 -11.11 -4.85 -8.06
CA SER A 24 -11.17 -5.01 -6.62
C SER A 24 -12.44 -5.75 -6.19
N PRO A 25 -12.33 -6.78 -5.33
CA PRO A 25 -13.49 -7.54 -4.88
C PRO A 25 -14.56 -6.65 -4.22
N GLY A 26 -15.78 -6.68 -4.76
CA GLY A 26 -16.94 -6.00 -4.16
C GLY A 26 -17.10 -4.52 -4.52
N LEU A 27 -16.14 -3.92 -5.23
CA LEU A 27 -16.19 -2.50 -5.59
C LEU A 27 -16.42 -2.27 -7.09
N GLY A 28 -16.08 -3.25 -7.94
CA GLY A 28 -16.26 -3.14 -9.39
C GLY A 28 -15.32 -2.12 -10.05
N GLU A 29 -14.33 -1.65 -9.31
CA GLU A 29 -13.32 -0.68 -9.74
C GLU A 29 -11.91 -1.26 -9.63
N THR A 30 -10.92 -0.44 -9.97
CA THR A 30 -9.53 -0.89 -10.17
C THR A 30 -8.58 -0.34 -9.10
N GLU A 31 -9.16 0.47 -8.21
CA GLU A 31 -8.64 0.87 -6.92
C GLU A 31 -8.79 -0.26 -5.92
N PHE A 32 -7.78 -0.43 -5.06
CA PHE A 32 -7.79 -1.39 -3.96
C PHE A 32 -7.67 -0.55 -2.69
N PRO A 33 -8.80 -0.14 -2.08
CA PRO A 33 -8.79 0.72 -0.91
C PRO A 33 -7.92 0.13 0.20
N TYR A 34 -7.16 0.97 0.91
CA TYR A 34 -6.19 0.49 1.88
C TYR A 34 -6.87 -0.32 3.01
N ASN A 35 -8.01 0.15 3.52
CA ASN A 35 -8.81 -0.60 4.49
C ASN A 35 -9.31 -1.96 3.97
N SER A 36 -9.54 -2.09 2.65
CA SER A 36 -10.00 -3.33 2.03
C SER A 36 -8.92 -4.41 2.04
N LEU A 37 -7.63 -4.02 2.06
CA LEU A 37 -6.53 -4.96 2.15
C LEU A 37 -6.54 -5.73 3.48
N PHE A 38 -6.98 -5.07 4.56
CA PHE A 38 -7.17 -5.71 5.87
C PHE A 38 -8.45 -6.53 5.92
N SER A 39 -9.58 -5.95 5.50
CA SER A 39 -10.88 -6.63 5.61
C SER A 39 -10.99 -7.87 4.71
N SER A 40 -10.27 -7.88 3.58
CA SER A 40 -10.15 -9.06 2.70
C SER A 40 -9.10 -10.08 3.16
N GLY A 41 -8.31 -9.76 4.19
CA GLY A 41 -7.27 -10.65 4.73
C GLY A 41 -6.05 -10.82 3.82
N VAL A 42 -5.82 -9.93 2.86
CA VAL A 42 -4.61 -9.94 2.02
C VAL A 42 -3.43 -9.25 2.67
N LEU A 43 -3.69 -8.36 3.63
CA LEU A 43 -2.70 -7.67 4.44
C LEU A 43 -3.08 -7.79 5.92
N THR A 44 -2.08 -8.03 6.75
CA THR A 44 -2.21 -8.04 8.21
C THR A 44 -1.15 -7.15 8.83
N TYR A 45 -1.45 -6.62 10.01
CA TYR A 45 -0.48 -5.89 10.82
C TYR A 45 -0.50 -6.46 12.24
N THR A 46 0.60 -7.07 12.66
CA THR A 46 0.69 -7.74 13.96
C THR A 46 2.06 -7.46 14.57
N ASN A 47 2.09 -7.10 15.85
CA ASN A 47 3.33 -6.76 16.58
C ASN A 47 4.21 -5.71 15.86
N GLY A 48 3.58 -4.73 15.20
CA GLY A 48 4.32 -3.66 14.52
C GLY A 48 4.81 -4.01 13.11
N VAL A 49 4.42 -5.17 12.57
CA VAL A 49 4.92 -5.67 11.28
C VAL A 49 3.77 -5.90 10.31
N TYR A 50 3.91 -5.35 9.10
CA TYR A 50 3.03 -5.66 7.97
C TYR A 50 3.40 -7.00 7.34
N VAL A 51 2.42 -7.88 7.18
CA VAL A 51 2.60 -9.21 6.59
C VAL A 51 1.50 -9.45 5.55
N GLY A 52 1.90 -9.85 4.35
CA GLY A 52 0.97 -10.34 3.33
C GLY A 52 0.33 -11.66 3.78
N ALA A 53 -0.96 -11.81 3.54
CA ALA A 53 -1.75 -12.97 3.95
C ALA A 53 -2.70 -13.40 2.81
N GLY A 54 -3.50 -14.44 3.03
CA GLY A 54 -4.48 -14.88 2.02
C GLY A 54 -3.86 -15.33 0.69
N GLY A 55 -2.64 -15.86 0.71
CA GLY A 55 -1.90 -16.24 -0.50
C GLY A 55 -1.13 -15.10 -1.17
N TYR A 56 -1.09 -13.92 -0.54
CA TYR A 56 -0.23 -12.80 -0.93
C TYR A 56 1.02 -12.75 -0.04
N GLN A 57 2.10 -12.24 -0.62
CA GLN A 57 3.31 -11.85 0.09
C GLN A 57 3.48 -10.33 -0.06
N ARG A 58 3.87 -9.66 1.03
CA ARG A 58 4.23 -8.23 1.02
C ARG A 58 5.70 -8.10 0.67
N TYR A 59 5.99 -7.14 -0.18
CA TYR A 59 7.32 -6.71 -0.58
C TYR A 59 7.46 -5.20 -0.39
N TRP A 60 8.69 -4.73 -0.28
CA TRP A 60 9.03 -3.31 -0.22
C TRP A 60 9.89 -2.94 -1.43
N ASN A 61 9.49 -1.89 -2.16
CA ASN A 61 10.33 -1.34 -3.21
C ASN A 61 11.28 -0.29 -2.58
N ALA A 62 12.56 -0.63 -2.45
CA ALA A 62 13.53 0.26 -1.82
C ALA A 62 13.77 1.57 -2.58
N THR A 63 13.64 1.56 -3.91
CA THR A 63 13.85 2.75 -4.76
C THR A 63 12.68 3.71 -4.67
N ALA A 64 11.46 3.20 -4.78
CA ALA A 64 10.24 4.01 -4.73
C ALA A 64 9.75 4.27 -3.29
N GLN A 65 10.28 3.53 -2.30
CA GLN A 65 9.93 3.60 -0.89
C GLN A 65 8.43 3.40 -0.64
N VAL A 66 7.87 2.37 -1.28
CA VAL A 66 6.45 1.97 -1.15
C VAL A 66 6.32 0.44 -1.07
N PRO A 67 5.27 -0.05 -0.41
CA PRO A 67 4.97 -1.48 -0.37
C PRO A 67 4.22 -1.95 -1.63
N TYR A 68 4.24 -3.25 -1.84
CA TYR A 68 3.34 -3.93 -2.78
C TYR A 68 3.05 -5.36 -2.33
N LEU A 69 1.96 -5.94 -2.81
CA LEU A 69 1.56 -7.32 -2.56
C LEU A 69 1.59 -8.11 -3.86
N TYR A 70 2.06 -9.35 -3.80
CA TYR A 70 2.01 -10.27 -4.92
C TYR A 70 1.51 -11.65 -4.49
N SER A 71 0.65 -12.24 -5.32
CA SER A 71 0.24 -13.64 -5.20
C SER A 71 0.58 -14.38 -6.49
N ALA A 72 1.52 -15.33 -6.41
CA ALA A 72 1.86 -16.20 -7.54
C ALA A 72 0.69 -17.12 -7.92
N THR A 73 -0.12 -17.53 -6.93
CA THR A 73 -1.29 -18.39 -7.14
C THR A 73 -2.41 -17.63 -7.86
N ALA A 74 -2.75 -16.43 -7.38
CA ALA A 74 -3.77 -15.60 -8.03
C ALA A 74 -3.26 -14.88 -9.28
N LYS A 75 -1.93 -14.84 -9.48
CA LYS A 75 -1.24 -14.01 -10.48
C LYS A 75 -1.66 -12.54 -10.38
N ARG A 76 -1.79 -12.05 -9.14
CA ARG A 76 -2.25 -10.69 -8.84
C ARG A 76 -1.15 -9.89 -8.16
N PHE A 77 -0.93 -8.68 -8.65
CA PHE A 77 -0.02 -7.67 -8.10
C PHE A 77 -0.82 -6.46 -7.64
N ILE A 78 -0.55 -5.94 -6.45
CA ILE A 78 -1.27 -4.80 -5.86
C ILE A 78 -0.25 -3.80 -5.33
N THR A 79 -0.35 -2.54 -5.76
CA THR A 79 0.40 -1.41 -5.17
C THR A 79 -0.51 -0.62 -4.24
N TYR A 80 0.07 -0.14 -3.15
CA TYR A 80 -0.63 0.64 -2.14
C TYR A 80 0.38 1.49 -1.34
N ASP A 81 -0.13 2.34 -0.47
CA ASP A 81 0.64 3.05 0.55
C ASP A 81 0.28 2.50 1.93
N ASP A 82 1.28 2.42 2.81
CA ASP A 82 1.13 2.10 4.23
C ASP A 82 1.73 3.19 5.13
N SER A 83 1.63 3.02 6.45
CA SER A 83 2.15 4.01 7.41
C SER A 83 3.65 4.26 7.27
N GLU A 84 4.43 3.26 6.84
CA GLU A 84 5.87 3.39 6.59
C GLU A 84 6.13 4.33 5.42
N SER A 85 5.51 4.08 4.27
CA SER A 85 5.62 4.93 3.08
C SER A 85 5.08 6.36 3.29
N MET A 86 4.00 6.53 4.06
CA MET A 86 3.48 7.86 4.42
C MET A 86 4.47 8.66 5.25
N ARG A 87 5.13 8.03 6.22
CA ARG A 87 6.17 8.69 7.02
C ARG A 87 7.35 9.12 6.17
N VAL A 88 7.75 8.29 5.20
CA VAL A 88 8.81 8.65 4.24
C VAL A 88 8.41 9.89 3.44
N LYS A 89 7.21 9.92 2.86
CA LYS A 89 6.73 11.08 2.08
C LYS A 89 6.57 12.33 2.93
N ALA A 90 6.08 12.21 4.16
CA ALA A 90 5.96 13.32 5.10
C ALA A 90 7.32 13.91 5.47
N ASN A 91 8.30 13.05 5.77
CA ASN A 91 9.67 13.49 6.04
C ASN A 91 10.30 14.18 4.83
N TYR A 92 10.08 13.65 3.62
CA TYR A 92 10.56 14.27 2.39
C TYR A 92 9.98 15.67 2.17
N ALA A 93 8.68 15.85 2.41
CA ALA A 93 8.02 17.16 2.33
C ALA A 93 8.63 18.16 3.32
N ASN A 94 8.87 17.74 4.57
CA ASN A 94 9.53 18.58 5.57
C ASN A 94 10.96 18.96 5.15
N GLN A 95 11.75 18.01 4.64
CA GLN A 95 13.12 18.25 4.21
C GLN A 95 13.21 19.29 3.10
N LEU A 96 12.21 19.33 2.23
CA LEU A 96 12.12 20.31 1.15
C LEU A 96 11.42 21.61 1.56
N GLY A 97 10.93 21.73 2.80
CA GLY A 97 10.16 22.89 3.25
C GLY A 97 8.83 23.06 2.51
N LEU A 98 8.20 21.96 2.07
CA LEU A 98 6.87 22.01 1.44
C LEU A 98 5.79 22.27 2.50
N GLY A 99 4.67 22.87 2.09
CA GLY A 99 3.59 23.27 2.99
C GLY A 99 2.76 22.12 3.60
N GLY A 100 3.01 20.87 3.22
CA GLY A 100 2.30 19.69 3.73
C GLY A 100 2.02 18.63 2.66
N LEU A 101 1.10 17.72 2.97
CA LEU A 101 0.62 16.67 2.07
C LEU A 101 -0.91 16.75 1.95
N MET A 102 -1.41 16.45 0.76
CA MET A 102 -2.82 16.14 0.53
C MET A 102 -2.97 14.62 0.49
N PHE A 103 -4.08 14.11 1.04
CA PHE A 103 -4.42 12.70 0.99
C PHE A 103 -5.80 12.52 0.36
N TRP A 104 -5.99 11.41 -0.35
CA TRP A 104 -7.25 11.03 -0.98
C TRP A 104 -7.43 9.51 -0.83
N GLU A 105 -8.55 9.00 -0.32
CA GLU A 105 -9.58 9.69 0.47
C GLU A 105 -9.78 9.06 1.85
N LEU A 106 -10.48 9.79 2.73
CA LEU A 106 -10.60 9.41 4.14
C LEU A 106 -11.40 8.11 4.36
N SER A 107 -12.36 7.81 3.49
CA SER A 107 -13.20 6.62 3.61
C SER A 107 -12.41 5.32 3.46
N GLU A 108 -11.24 5.39 2.80
CA GLU A 108 -10.39 4.24 2.45
C GLU A 108 -9.22 4.03 3.43
N ASP A 109 -9.00 4.94 4.37
CA ASP A 109 -8.03 4.74 5.46
C ASP A 109 -8.60 3.79 6.52
N VAL A 110 -7.71 3.28 7.37
CA VAL A 110 -8.09 2.64 8.63
C VAL A 110 -8.36 3.73 9.67
N THR A 111 -9.35 3.50 10.55
CA THR A 111 -9.96 4.55 11.38
C THR A 111 -9.03 5.24 12.38
N SER A 112 -8.00 4.57 12.91
CA SER A 112 -6.98 5.18 13.79
C SER A 112 -5.84 4.21 14.09
N GLY A 113 -4.70 4.75 14.54
CA GLY A 113 -3.61 3.98 15.15
C GLY A 113 -2.40 3.78 14.23
N SER A 114 -1.49 2.87 14.59
CA SER A 114 -0.19 2.72 13.91
C SER A 114 -0.26 2.36 12.42
N THR A 115 -1.43 1.95 11.94
CA THR A 115 -1.68 1.64 10.53
C THR A 115 -2.40 2.76 9.78
N SER A 116 -2.94 3.79 10.44
CA SER A 116 -3.60 4.92 9.77
C SER A 116 -2.60 5.72 8.96
N LEU A 117 -2.97 5.99 7.71
CA LEU A 117 -2.19 6.81 6.79
C LEU A 117 -2.27 8.28 7.19
N LEU A 118 -3.46 8.76 7.58
CA LEU A 118 -3.65 10.13 8.02
C LEU A 118 -2.87 10.42 9.31
N ASP A 119 -2.97 9.56 10.33
CA ASP A 119 -2.20 9.72 11.58
C ASP A 119 -0.69 9.73 11.28
N SER A 120 -0.25 8.90 10.34
CA SER A 120 1.16 8.81 9.93
C SER A 120 1.68 10.07 9.22
N ILE A 121 0.81 10.80 8.54
CA ILE A 121 1.14 12.12 7.98
C ILE A 121 1.14 13.15 9.11
N TYR A 122 0.08 13.19 9.91
CA TYR A 122 -0.13 14.15 10.99
C TYR A 122 1.02 14.14 12.02
N ASP A 123 1.49 12.97 12.42
CA ASP A 123 2.58 12.80 13.37
C ASP A 123 3.94 13.35 12.88
N ARG A 124 4.06 13.63 11.57
CA ARG A 124 5.35 13.91 10.91
C ARG A 124 5.39 15.29 10.29
N VAL A 125 4.30 15.77 9.70
CA VAL A 125 4.23 17.12 9.16
C VAL A 125 4.30 18.10 10.32
N HIS A 126 5.34 18.94 10.33
CA HIS A 126 5.43 20.01 11.32
C HIS A 126 4.46 21.12 10.90
N LEU A 127 3.29 21.12 11.52
CA LEU A 127 2.39 22.27 11.41
C LEU A 127 2.98 23.40 12.27
N PRO A 128 3.12 24.62 11.72
CA PRO A 128 3.59 25.78 12.49
C PRO A 128 2.66 26.14 13.66
#